data_AF-A0A8S3W3W6-F1
#
_entry.id   AF-A0A8S3W3W6-F1
#
_cell.length_a   1.000
_cell.length_b   1.000
_cell.length_c   1.000
_cell.angle_alpha   90.00
_cell.angle_beta   90.00
_cell.angle_gamma   90.00
#
_symmetry.space_group_name_H-M   'P 1'
#
loop_
_entity.id
_entity.type
_entity.pdbx_description
1 polymer ?
#
loop_
_entity_poly.entity_id
_entity_poly.type
_entity_poly.pdbx_seq_one_letter_code
_entity_poly.pdbx_strand_id
1 'polypeptide(L)'
;MVKCGACGKFLSTAEAVKCGQCPVLYHRACVGVSDRSKIYERWQCPECKKTVPKGNNSSTPVKGMVAESEILNPTISGTSNDSEKTATSSPESFHRELIPEIRLFREELCRVREELKDFRRDMVEIRESLVMSNKRMDEMESRISILEQKTQSNSNRKLGAVV
;
A
#
# COMPACT_ATOMS: atom_id res chain seq x y z
N MET A 1 -27.89 -11.01 5.18
CA MET A 1 -26.64 -11.24 5.95
C MET A 1 -25.86 -9.94 5.97
N VAL A 2 -25.57 -9.37 7.15
CA VAL A 2 -24.94 -8.03 7.24
C VAL A 2 -23.41 -8.17 7.14
N LYS A 3 -22.77 -7.29 6.38
CA LYS A 3 -21.32 -7.21 6.24
C LYS A 3 -20.74 -6.11 7.13
N CYS A 4 -19.52 -6.34 7.61
CA CYS A 4 -18.76 -5.35 8.36
C CYS A 4 -18.36 -4.17 7.47
N GLY A 5 -18.62 -2.95 7.92
CA GLY A 5 -18.27 -1.72 7.21
C GLY A 5 -16.76 -1.44 7.10
N ALA A 6 -15.92 -2.20 7.79
CA ALA A 6 -14.45 -2.06 7.72
C ALA A 6 -13.80 -3.13 6.84
N CYS A 7 -14.08 -4.43 7.09
CA CYS A 7 -13.40 -5.53 6.40
C CYS A 7 -14.24 -6.19 5.29
N GLY A 8 -15.52 -5.83 5.14
CA GLY A 8 -16.42 -6.38 4.12
C GLY A 8 -16.85 -7.84 4.33
N LYS A 9 -16.34 -8.52 5.37
CA LYS A 9 -16.73 -9.89 5.73
C LYS A 9 -18.07 -9.92 6.47
N PHE A 10 -18.74 -11.07 6.46
CA PHE A 10 -20.02 -11.25 7.15
C PHE A 10 -19.87 -11.17 8.68
N LEU A 11 -20.86 -10.57 9.34
CA LEU A 11 -20.92 -10.44 10.79
C LEU A 11 -21.64 -11.63 11.41
N SER A 12 -21.10 -12.15 12.52
CA SER A 12 -21.87 -12.91 13.49
C SER A 12 -22.71 -11.90 14.31
N THR A 13 -23.96 -12.24 14.65
CA THR A 13 -24.86 -11.34 15.39
C THR A 13 -24.35 -11.02 16.80
N ALA A 14 -23.45 -11.84 17.37
CA ALA A 14 -22.89 -11.65 18.71
C ALA A 14 -21.70 -10.69 18.78
N GLU A 15 -20.97 -10.49 17.68
CA GLU A 15 -19.70 -9.73 17.65
C GLU A 15 -19.82 -8.41 16.88
N ALA A 16 -21.05 -8.00 16.58
CA ALA A 16 -21.32 -6.79 15.81
C ALA A 16 -21.51 -5.57 16.73
N VAL A 17 -20.83 -4.48 16.37
CA VAL A 17 -20.97 -3.15 16.95
C VAL A 17 -21.76 -2.28 15.98
N LYS A 18 -22.88 -1.72 16.45
CA LYS A 18 -23.68 -0.78 15.67
C LYS A 18 -23.28 0.65 15.99
N CYS A 19 -23.09 1.46 14.95
CA CYS A 19 -22.90 2.91 15.13
C CYS A 19 -24.19 3.56 15.63
N GLY A 20 -24.08 4.47 16.60
CA GLY A 20 -25.23 5.25 17.08
C GLY A 20 -25.71 6.34 16.11
N GLN A 21 -24.94 6.64 15.06
CA GLN A 21 -25.19 7.74 14.11
C GLN A 21 -25.53 7.26 12.69
N CYS A 22 -25.14 6.04 12.33
CA CYS A 22 -25.40 5.49 11.00
C CYS A 22 -25.79 4.01 11.11
N PRO A 23 -26.45 3.43 10.09
CA PRO A 23 -26.93 2.05 10.16
C PRO A 23 -25.81 1.00 9.96
N VAL A 24 -24.54 1.41 9.85
CA VAL A 24 -23.43 0.50 9.55
C VAL A 24 -22.99 -0.28 10.80
N LEU A 25 -22.71 -1.57 10.61
CA LEU A 25 -22.23 -2.48 11.64
C LEU A 25 -20.78 -2.89 11.37
N TYR A 26 -20.04 -3.19 12.44
CA TYR A 26 -18.62 -3.53 12.40
C TYR A 26 -18.31 -4.70 13.33
N HIS A 27 -17.30 -5.51 13.02
CA HIS A 27 -16.75 -6.42 14.01
C HIS A 27 -16.06 -5.61 15.12
N ARG A 28 -16.19 -6.04 16.38
CA ARG A 28 -15.50 -5.42 17.53
C ARG A 28 -14.00 -5.23 17.25
N ALA A 29 -13.34 -6.29 16.78
CA ALA A 29 -11.92 -6.28 16.41
C ALA A 29 -11.58 -5.26 15.31
N CYS A 30 -12.44 -5.09 14.30
CA CYS A 30 -12.19 -4.15 13.19
C CYS A 30 -12.23 -2.68 13.62
N VAL A 31 -12.85 -2.37 14.75
CA VAL A 31 -12.95 -1.00 15.28
C VAL A 31 -12.26 -0.84 16.64
N GLY A 32 -11.40 -1.79 17.02
CA GLY A 32 -10.58 -1.72 18.24
C GLY A 32 -11.40 -1.76 19.54
N VAL A 33 -12.61 -2.31 19.51
CA VAL A 33 -13.43 -2.50 20.70
C VAL A 33 -13.09 -3.87 21.29
N SER A 34 -12.62 -3.91 22.54
CA SER A 34 -12.32 -5.16 23.23
C SER A 34 -13.57 -6.04 23.40
N ASP A 35 -13.43 -7.36 23.44
CA ASP A 35 -14.58 -8.28 23.54
C ASP A 35 -15.36 -8.15 24.86
N ARG A 36 -14.68 -7.72 25.93
CA ARG A 36 -15.27 -7.59 27.28
C ARG A 36 -15.82 -6.20 27.60
N SER A 37 -15.63 -5.21 26.73
CA SER A 37 -16.06 -3.84 27.02
C SER A 37 -17.56 -3.64 26.77
N LYS A 38 -18.22 -2.84 27.60
CA LYS A 38 -19.59 -2.40 27.30
C LYS A 38 -19.53 -1.35 26.19
N ILE A 39 -20.30 -1.55 25.12
CA ILE A 39 -20.47 -0.55 24.08
C ILE A 39 -21.57 0.40 24.52
N TYR A 40 -21.25 1.68 24.68
CA TYR A 40 -22.24 2.70 24.98
C TYR A 40 -23.08 2.99 23.72
N GLU A 41 -24.37 3.29 23.88
CA GLU A 41 -25.30 3.60 22.77
C GLU A 41 -24.83 4.78 21.90
N ARG A 42 -24.02 5.67 22.47
CA ARG A 42 -23.39 6.82 21.78
C ARG A 42 -22.08 6.50 21.06
N TRP A 43 -21.70 5.23 20.93
CA TRP A 43 -20.50 4.86 20.19
C TRP A 43 -20.64 5.24 18.71
N GLN A 44 -19.59 5.85 18.16
CA GLN A 44 -19.56 6.32 16.78
C GLN A 44 -18.49 5.55 16.01
N CYS A 45 -18.82 5.15 14.77
CA CYS A 45 -17.85 4.53 13.89
C CYS A 45 -16.78 5.52 13.43
N PRO A 46 -15.62 5.04 12.94
CA PRO A 46 -14.54 5.90 12.47
C PRO A 46 -14.96 6.90 11.39
N GLU A 47 -15.91 6.54 10.52
CA GLU A 47 -16.42 7.44 9.48
C GLU A 47 -17.28 8.56 10.06
N CYS A 48 -18.24 8.25 10.94
CA CYS A 48 -19.05 9.28 11.61
C CYS A 48 -18.21 10.17 12.54
N LYS A 49 -17.11 9.66 13.10
CA LYS A 49 -16.20 10.45 13.94
C LYS A 49 -15.41 11.49 13.14
N LYS A 50 -15.12 11.23 11.85
CA LYS A 50 -14.44 12.20 10.96
C LYS A 50 -15.33 13.39 10.62
N THR A 51 -16.65 13.19 10.58
CA THR A 51 -17.62 14.21 10.18
C THR A 51 -18.05 15.14 11.31
N VAL A 52 -17.64 14.87 12.55
CA VAL A 52 -17.87 15.80 13.67
C VAL A 52 -16.82 16.92 13.56
N PRO A 53 -17.24 18.20 13.45
CA PRO A 53 -16.31 19.32 13.48
C PRO A 53 -15.49 19.25 14.77
N LYS A 54 -14.16 19.12 14.65
CA LYS A 54 -13.26 19.33 15.79
C LYS A 54 -13.49 20.79 16.22
N GLY A 55 -13.92 21.00 17.46
CA GLY A 55 -14.28 22.33 17.98
C GLY A 55 -13.17 23.37 17.78
N ASN A 56 -13.56 24.65 17.90
CA ASN A 56 -12.67 25.81 17.74
C ASN A 56 -11.38 25.64 18.57
N ASN A 57 -10.26 25.44 17.88
CA ASN A 57 -8.91 25.38 18.47
C ASN A 57 -8.38 26.79 18.79
N SER A 58 -9.21 27.66 19.36
CA SER A 58 -8.90 29.07 19.66
C SER A 58 -7.87 29.26 20.77
N SER A 59 -7.24 28.18 21.27
CA SER A 59 -6.29 28.20 22.40
C SER A 59 -4.98 27.47 22.12
N THR A 60 -4.66 27.17 20.86
CA THR A 60 -3.30 26.76 20.48
C THR A 60 -2.57 27.97 19.90
N PRO A 61 -1.54 28.53 20.57
CA PRO A 61 -0.78 29.64 20.01
C PRO A 61 -0.05 29.15 18.76
N VAL A 62 -0.44 29.69 17.60
CA VAL A 62 0.21 29.41 16.32
C VAL A 62 1.54 30.15 16.33
N LYS A 63 2.66 29.42 16.34
CA LYS A 63 4.00 29.99 16.29
C LYS A 63 4.17 30.72 14.95
N GLY A 64 4.19 32.05 15.05
CA GLY A 64 4.18 32.99 13.95
C GLY A 64 5.40 32.92 13.03
N MET A 65 5.19 33.53 11.87
CA MET A 65 6.10 33.66 10.74
C MET A 65 7.36 34.46 11.08
N VAL A 66 8.38 34.18 10.28
CA VAL A 66 9.74 34.72 10.18
C VAL A 66 9.87 36.22 10.50
N ALA A 67 10.83 36.56 11.37
CA ALA A 67 11.56 37.82 11.36
C ALA A 67 13.00 37.58 11.84
N GLU A 68 13.90 38.27 11.17
CA GLU A 68 15.35 38.14 11.17
C GLU A 68 16.01 38.74 12.43
N SER A 69 17.24 38.30 12.68
CA SER A 69 18.30 38.92 13.50
C SER A 69 18.39 38.64 15.01
N GLU A 70 19.66 38.46 15.39
CA GLU A 70 20.31 38.60 16.71
C GLU A 70 20.38 37.39 17.65
N ILE A 71 21.60 36.86 17.67
CA ILE A 71 22.29 36.05 18.69
C ILE A 71 21.90 36.50 20.09
N LEU A 72 21.50 35.57 20.97
CA LEU A 72 21.83 35.55 22.42
C LEU A 72 21.33 34.23 23.04
N ASN A 73 22.25 33.54 23.72
CA ASN A 73 22.03 32.30 24.48
C ASN A 73 20.95 32.46 25.57
N PRO A 74 20.23 31.39 25.97
CA PRO A 74 19.59 31.34 27.27
C PRO A 74 20.38 30.44 28.24
N THR A 75 20.91 31.13 29.26
CA THR A 75 21.48 30.62 30.51
C THR A 75 20.55 29.62 31.22
N ILE A 76 21.17 28.54 31.69
CA ILE A 76 20.66 27.54 32.63
C ILE A 76 20.38 28.20 34.00
N SER A 77 19.21 27.95 34.61
CA SER A 77 19.07 27.58 36.03
C SER A 77 17.61 27.42 36.46
N GLY A 78 17.30 26.26 37.03
CA GLY A 78 16.05 25.91 37.70
C GLY A 78 16.23 24.58 38.41
N THR A 79 16.22 24.62 39.74
CA THR A 79 16.84 23.70 40.70
C THR A 79 16.10 22.39 41.01
N SER A 80 16.92 21.38 41.35
CA SER A 80 16.75 20.31 42.39
C SER A 80 15.67 19.23 42.28
N ASN A 81 16.16 18.02 41.98
CA ASN A 81 15.96 16.71 42.63
C ASN A 81 14.57 16.37 43.23
N ASP A 82 13.91 15.34 42.68
CA ASP A 82 13.81 14.08 43.42
C ASP A 82 13.49 12.88 42.52
N SER A 83 14.00 11.72 42.95
CA SER A 83 13.97 10.45 42.23
C SER A 83 12.60 9.78 42.31
N GLU A 84 11.97 9.56 41.15
CA GLU A 84 11.04 8.44 40.98
C GLU A 84 11.15 7.92 39.54
N LYS A 85 11.84 6.79 39.39
CA LYS A 85 11.90 6.03 38.13
C LYS A 85 10.57 5.33 37.92
N THR A 86 9.55 6.09 37.56
CA THR A 86 8.34 5.56 36.92
C THR A 86 8.61 5.59 35.43
N ALA A 87 8.68 4.42 34.80
CA ALA A 87 8.77 4.25 33.35
C ALA A 87 7.50 4.81 32.70
N THR A 88 7.43 6.13 32.64
CA THR A 88 6.39 6.88 31.93
C THR A 88 6.93 7.07 30.53
N SER A 89 6.55 6.19 29.63
CA SER A 89 6.82 6.37 28.21
C SER A 89 6.11 7.65 27.76
N SER A 90 6.84 8.77 27.74
CA SER A 90 6.31 10.06 27.33
C SER A 90 5.77 9.93 25.90
N PRO A 91 4.55 10.41 25.59
CA PRO A 91 4.03 10.43 24.22
C PRO A 91 4.97 11.16 23.23
N GLU A 92 5.87 12.01 23.73
CA GLU A 92 6.89 12.70 22.95
C GLU A 92 8.02 11.78 22.47
N SER A 93 8.37 10.73 23.23
CA SER A 93 9.41 9.76 22.81
C SER A 93 8.89 8.85 21.70
N PHE A 94 7.64 8.39 21.80
CA PHE A 94 6.97 7.64 20.73
C PHE A 94 6.85 8.45 19.43
N HIS A 95 6.47 9.73 19.53
CA HIS A 95 6.41 10.61 18.35
C HIS A 95 7.79 10.80 17.69
N ARG A 96 8.85 10.87 18.50
CA ARG A 96 10.24 11.03 18.02
C ARG A 96 10.73 9.82 17.23
N GLU A 97 10.29 8.62 17.59
CA GLU A 97 10.68 7.36 16.93
C GLU A 97 9.78 7.04 15.72
N LEU A 98 8.49 7.36 15.79
CA LEU A 98 7.54 7.07 14.71
C LEU A 98 7.74 7.94 13.46
N ILE A 99 8.14 9.21 13.61
CA ILE A 99 8.30 10.13 12.47
C ILE A 99 9.40 9.67 11.50
N PRO A 100 10.63 9.31 11.96
CA PRO A 100 11.64 8.71 11.11
C PRO A 100 11.17 7.41 10.44
N GLU A 101 10.49 6.53 11.18
CA GLU A 101 10.02 5.26 10.64
C GLU A 101 8.97 5.45 9.52
N ILE A 102 8.05 6.40 9.69
CA ILE A 102 7.08 6.77 8.65
C ILE A 102 7.78 7.32 7.41
N ARG A 103 8.87 8.08 7.58
CA ARG A 103 9.65 8.60 6.44
C ARG A 103 10.33 7.47 5.69
N LEU A 104 11.03 6.58 6.39
CA LEU A 104 11.66 5.41 5.80
C LEU A 104 10.65 4.53 5.07
N PHE A 105 9.49 4.26 5.69
CA PHE A 105 8.44 3.49 5.05
C PHE A 105 7.92 4.15 3.76
N ARG A 106 7.79 5.48 3.74
CA ARG A 106 7.42 6.22 2.52
C ARG A 106 8.48 6.13 1.43
N GLU A 107 9.75 6.20 1.80
CA GLU A 107 10.87 6.05 0.88
C GLU A 107 10.90 4.64 0.27
N GLU A 108 10.73 3.59 1.09
CA GLU A 108 10.62 2.21 0.63
C GLU A 108 9.42 2.00 -0.30
N LEU A 109 8.25 2.57 0.03
CA LEU A 109 7.09 2.52 -0.86
C LEU A 109 7.32 3.24 -2.20
N CYS A 110 8.12 4.30 -2.22
CA CYS A 110 8.50 4.97 -3.46
C CYS A 110 9.43 4.09 -4.29
N ARG A 111 10.45 3.47 -3.66
CA ARG A 111 11.36 2.52 -4.33
C ARG A 111 10.61 1.33 -4.92
N VAL A 112 9.76 0.67 -4.15
CA VAL A 112 8.92 -0.44 -4.63
C VAL A 112 8.03 -0.01 -5.80
N ARG A 113 7.51 1.21 -5.77
CA ARG A 113 6.70 1.74 -6.89
C ARG A 113 7.55 1.92 -8.16
N GLU A 114 8.80 2.34 -8.02
CA GLU A 114 9.74 2.48 -9.13
C GLU A 114 10.12 1.10 -9.70
N GLU A 115 10.49 0.15 -8.85
CA GLU A 115 10.77 -1.23 -9.25
C GLU A 115 9.58 -1.88 -9.97
N LEU A 116 8.34 -1.63 -9.51
CA LEU A 116 7.14 -2.12 -10.19
C LEU A 116 6.91 -1.49 -11.56
N LYS A 117 7.34 -0.23 -11.78
CA LYS A 117 7.26 0.41 -13.09
C LYS A 117 8.28 -0.20 -14.04
N ASP A 118 9.50 -0.43 -13.56
CA ASP A 118 10.57 -1.02 -14.36
C ASP A 118 10.23 -2.48 -14.71
N PHE A 119 9.77 -3.26 -13.74
CA PHE A 119 9.27 -4.62 -14.01
C PHE A 119 8.17 -4.66 -15.08
N ARG A 120 7.23 -3.71 -15.06
CA ARG A 120 6.19 -3.62 -16.10
C ARG A 120 6.77 -3.30 -17.47
N ARG A 121 7.81 -2.47 -17.54
CA ARG A 121 8.52 -2.16 -18.78
C ARG A 121 9.21 -3.42 -19.32
N ASP A 122 9.94 -4.11 -18.47
CA ASP A 122 10.63 -5.36 -18.83
C ASP A 122 9.65 -6.43 -19.34
N MET A 123 8.47 -6.54 -18.73
CA MET A 123 7.42 -7.46 -19.21
C MET A 123 6.90 -7.11 -20.60
N VAL A 124 6.80 -5.83 -20.94
CA VAL A 124 6.43 -5.39 -22.30
C VAL A 124 7.55 -5.77 -23.28
N GLU A 125 8.81 -5.49 -22.94
CA GLU A 125 9.97 -5.81 -23.79
C GLU A 125 10.11 -7.32 -24.03
N ILE A 126 9.93 -8.14 -22.99
CA ILE A 126 9.95 -9.60 -23.11
C ILE A 126 8.82 -10.10 -24.01
N ARG A 127 7.61 -9.53 -23.86
CA ARG A 127 6.48 -9.89 -24.71
C ARG A 127 6.76 -9.56 -26.18
N GLU A 128 7.34 -8.39 -26.46
CA GLU A 128 7.72 -7.99 -27.81
C GLU A 128 8.80 -8.92 -28.39
N SER A 129 9.82 -9.23 -27.59
CA SER A 129 10.87 -10.19 -27.98
C SER A 129 10.28 -11.57 -28.31
N LEU A 130 9.33 -12.06 -27.52
CA LEU A 130 8.64 -13.33 -27.77
C LEU A 130 7.84 -13.30 -29.08
N VAL A 131 7.11 -12.23 -29.35
CA VAL A 131 6.37 -12.06 -30.62
C VAL A 131 7.32 -12.08 -31.82
N MET A 132 8.46 -11.38 -31.72
CA MET A 132 9.46 -11.37 -32.78
C MET A 132 10.12 -12.73 -32.97
N SER A 133 10.38 -13.45 -31.88
CA SER A 133 10.91 -14.82 -31.92
C SER A 133 9.95 -15.78 -32.61
N ASN A 134 8.66 -15.75 -32.26
CA ASN A 134 7.63 -16.57 -32.89
C ASN A 134 7.54 -16.27 -34.40
N LYS A 135 7.53 -15.00 -34.80
CA LYS A 135 7.52 -14.62 -36.22
C LYS A 135 8.71 -15.20 -36.98
N ARG A 136 9.90 -15.19 -36.38
CA ARG A 136 11.10 -15.79 -36.98
C ARG A 136 10.99 -17.31 -37.10
N MET A 137 10.34 -17.95 -36.13
CA MET A 137 10.07 -19.39 -36.13
C MET A 137 9.11 -19.76 -37.27
N ASP A 138 8.01 -19.01 -37.43
CA ASP A 138 7.04 -19.20 -38.51
C ASP A 138 7.69 -19.04 -39.90
N GLU A 139 8.56 -18.03 -40.05
CA GLU A 139 9.30 -17.83 -41.30
C GLU A 139 10.26 -18.99 -41.58
N MET A 140 10.92 -19.51 -40.55
CA MET A 140 11.81 -20.66 -40.68
C MET A 140 11.03 -21.93 -41.05
N GLU A 141 9.89 -22.17 -40.43
CA GLU A 141 8.99 -23.29 -40.74
C GLU A 141 8.50 -23.23 -42.19
N SER A 142 8.08 -22.05 -42.64
CA SER A 142 7.68 -21.82 -44.04
C SER A 142 8.80 -22.13 -45.03
N ARG A 143 10.03 -21.66 -44.74
CA ARG A 143 11.21 -21.94 -45.58
C ARG A 143 11.54 -23.43 -45.62
N ILE A 144 11.44 -24.14 -44.49
CA ILE A 144 11.64 -25.58 -44.41
C ILE A 144 10.59 -26.30 -45.27
N SER A 145 9.31 -25.96 -45.13
CA SER A 145 8.23 -26.55 -45.91
C SER A 145 8.44 -26.38 -47.43
N ILE A 146 8.88 -25.19 -47.88
CA ILE A 146 9.22 -24.94 -49.30
C ILE A 146 10.39 -25.84 -49.76
N LEU A 147 11.42 -26.00 -48.93
CA LEU A 147 12.58 -26.84 -49.26
C LEU A 147 12.20 -28.33 -49.32
N GLU A 148 11.36 -28.78 -48.40
CA GLU A 148 10.82 -30.15 -48.38
C GLU A 148 9.99 -30.44 -49.63
N GLN A 149 9.08 -29.52 -50.00
CA GLN A 149 8.26 -29.66 -51.21
C GLN A 149 9.11 -29.71 -52.49
N LYS A 150 10.13 -28.85 -52.60
CA LYS A 150 11.07 -28.86 -53.75
C LYS A 150 11.86 -30.16 -53.81
N THR A 151 12.31 -30.66 -52.67
CA THR A 151 13.07 -31.92 -52.57
C THR A 151 12.20 -33.10 -53.00
N GLN A 152 10.95 -33.16 -52.52
CA GLN A 152 10.00 -34.20 -52.89
C GLN A 152 9.61 -34.15 -54.38
N SER A 153 9.39 -32.95 -54.91
CA SER A 153 9.11 -32.73 -56.34
C SER A 153 10.28 -33.18 -57.23
N ASN A 154 11.51 -32.88 -56.83
CA ASN A 154 12.71 -33.31 -57.54
C ASN A 154 12.93 -34.83 -57.46
N SER A 155 12.61 -35.46 -56.32
CA SER A 155 12.63 -36.91 -56.17
C SER A 155 11.65 -37.59 -57.13
N ASN A 156 10.41 -37.10 -57.18
CA ASN A 156 9.37 -37.62 -58.08
C ASN A 156 9.75 -37.48 -59.57
N ARG A 157 10.38 -36.36 -59.96
CA ARG A 157 10.87 -36.16 -61.33
C ARG A 157 11.99 -37.15 -61.70
N LYS A 158 12.89 -37.47 -60.78
CA LYS A 158 13.95 -38.47 -61.01
C LYS A 158 13.39 -39.88 -61.19
N LEU A 159 12.37 -40.26 -60.41
CA LEU A 159 11.70 -41.56 -60.54
C LEU A 159 10.91 -41.68 -61.85
N GLY A 160 10.24 -40.62 -62.30
CA GLY A 160 9.49 -40.61 -63.56
C GLY A 160 10.35 -40.57 -64.83
N ALA A 161 11.63 -40.20 -64.73
CA ALA A 161 12.57 -40.17 -65.87
C ALA A 161 13.30 -41.50 -66.11
N VAL A 162 13.09 -42.50 -65.25
CA VAL A 162 13.74 -43.82 -65.31
C VAL A 162 12.78 -44.92 -65.83
N VAL A 163 11.55 -44.56 -66.21
CA VAL A 163 10.54 -45.46 -66.79
C VAL A 163 10.38 -45.19 -68.27
#